data_AF-A0A934KHX4-F1
#
_entry.id   AF-A0A934KHX4-F1
#
_cell.length_a   1.000
_cell.length_b   1.000
_cell.length_c   1.000
_cell.angle_alpha   90.00
_cell.angle_beta   90.00
_cell.angle_gamma   90.00
#
_symmetry.space_group_name_H-M   'P 1'
#
loop_
_entity.id
_entity.type
_entity.pdbx_description
1 polymer ?
#
loop_
_entity_poly.entity_id
_entity_poly.type
_entity_poly.pdbx_seq_one_letter_code
_entity_poly.pdbx_strand_id
1 'polypeptide(L)'
;MTNLQRRRLHALDGCLNLLEDALERGVHRINGPVGRELKLRLGMAGLIPDHRLEGRLTERVLDDVFRLQGQLIGEDDELAG
;
A
#
# COMPACT_ATOMS: atom_id res chain seq x y z
N MET A 1 18.47 -6.22 -1.97
CA MET A 1 17.27 -6.06 -1.11
C MET A 1 17.48 -6.38 0.36
N THR A 2 17.32 -5.39 1.24
CA THR A 2 17.36 -5.54 2.71
C THR A 2 16.14 -6.28 3.27
N ASN A 3 16.24 -6.84 4.49
CA ASN A 3 15.10 -7.46 5.18
C ASN A 3 13.96 -6.47 5.45
N LEU A 4 14.27 -5.18 5.63
CA LEU A 4 13.28 -4.13 5.83
C LEU A 4 12.52 -3.83 4.53
N GLN A 5 13.22 -3.71 3.39
CA GLN A 5 12.58 -3.53 2.07
C GLN A 5 11.67 -4.71 1.73
N ARG A 6 12.11 -5.95 1.96
CA ARG A 6 11.27 -7.13 1.74
C ARG A 6 9.98 -7.12 2.59
N ARG A 7 10.08 -6.70 3.86
CA ARG A 7 8.91 -6.54 4.74
C ARG A 7 7.96 -5.45 4.23
N ARG A 8 8.49 -4.33 3.75
CA ARG A 8 7.70 -3.24 3.17
C ARG A 8 6.97 -3.67 1.91
N LEU A 9 7.65 -4.36 0.98
CA LEU A 9 7.03 -4.90 -0.22
C LEU A 9 5.89 -5.87 0.11
N HIS A 10 6.12 -6.81 1.03
CA HIS A 10 5.07 -7.74 1.46
C HIS A 10 3.85 -7.03 2.07
N ALA A 11 4.06 -5.96 2.83
CA ALA A 11 2.94 -5.17 3.36
C ALA A 11 2.17 -4.43 2.25
N LEU A 12 2.88 -3.93 1.23
CA LEU A 12 2.27 -3.29 0.07
C LEU A 12 1.48 -4.30 -0.78
N ASP A 13 2.00 -5.51 -1.01
CA ASP A 13 1.26 -6.59 -1.68
C ASP A 13 -0.04 -6.92 -0.94
N GLY A 14 0.02 -6.99 0.39
CA GLY A 14 -1.17 -7.15 1.21
C GLY A 14 -2.16 -5.99 1.02
N CYS A 15 -1.69 -4.75 0.85
CA CYS A 15 -2.58 -3.61 0.59
C CYS A 15 -3.23 -3.70 -0.80
N LEU A 16 -2.50 -4.16 -1.82
CA LEU A 16 -3.05 -4.37 -3.16
C LEU A 16 -4.22 -5.34 -3.13
N ASN A 17 -4.02 -6.54 -2.58
CA ASN A 17 -5.07 -7.56 -2.49
C ASN A 17 -6.33 -7.03 -1.79
N LEU A 18 -6.17 -6.25 -0.71
CA LEU A 18 -7.29 -5.66 0.01
C LEU A 18 -8.06 -4.62 -0.84
N LEU A 19 -7.34 -3.81 -1.61
CA LEU A 19 -7.92 -2.76 -2.45
C LEU A 19 -8.63 -3.37 -3.68
N GLU A 20 -8.03 -4.40 -4.28
CA GLU A 20 -8.62 -5.17 -5.38
C GLU A 20 -9.91 -5.86 -4.92
N ASP A 21 -9.88 -6.59 -3.81
CA ASP A 21 -11.07 -7.18 -3.18
C ASP A 21 -12.16 -6.14 -2.91
N ALA A 22 -11.78 -4.93 -2.50
CA ALA A 22 -12.72 -3.84 -2.24
C ALA A 22 -13.36 -3.35 -3.54
N LEU A 23 -12.59 -3.20 -4.63
CA LEU A 23 -13.10 -2.83 -5.95
C LEU A 23 -14.04 -3.91 -6.50
N GLU A 24 -13.68 -5.19 -6.39
CA GLU A 24 -14.54 -6.31 -6.80
C GLU A 24 -15.88 -6.32 -6.05
N ARG A 25 -15.89 -5.84 -4.80
CA ARG A 25 -17.10 -5.68 -3.97
C ARG A 25 -17.85 -4.37 -4.23
N GLY A 26 -17.42 -3.54 -5.18
CA GLY A 26 -18.05 -2.25 -5.51
C GLY A 26 -17.72 -1.11 -4.54
N VAL A 27 -16.69 -1.25 -3.72
CA VAL A 27 -16.24 -0.22 -2.79
C VAL A 27 -15.33 0.77 -3.52
N HIS A 28 -15.93 1.76 -4.19
CA HIS A 28 -15.20 2.77 -4.97
C HIS A 28 -14.51 3.84 -4.12
N ARG A 29 -14.90 4.00 -2.85
CA ARG A 29 -14.24 4.89 -1.89
C ARG A 29 -13.88 4.11 -0.64
N ILE A 30 -12.68 4.36 -0.12
CA ILE A 30 -12.20 3.74 1.13
C ILE A 30 -13.18 4.05 2.26
N ASN A 31 -13.83 3.02 2.75
CA ASN A 31 -14.70 3.08 3.92
C ASN A 31 -13.89 2.81 5.21
N GLY A 32 -14.54 2.95 6.37
CA GLY A 32 -13.89 2.74 7.67
C GLY A 32 -13.18 1.38 7.80
N PRO A 33 -13.84 0.25 7.48
CA PRO A 33 -13.20 -1.07 7.53
C PRO A 33 -11.94 -1.20 6.67
N VAL A 34 -12.01 -0.83 5.38
CA VAL A 34 -10.86 -0.90 4.47
C VAL A 34 -9.76 0.07 4.92
N GLY A 35 -10.13 1.29 5.31
CA GLY A 35 -9.19 2.30 5.78
C GLY A 35 -8.44 1.89 7.05
N ARG A 36 -9.10 1.21 7.99
CA ARG A 36 -8.48 0.67 9.21
C ARG A 36 -7.48 -0.43 8.87
N GLU A 37 -7.86 -1.38 8.02
CA GLU A 37 -7.00 -2.49 7.65
C GLU A 37 -5.77 -2.02 6.85
N LEU A 38 -5.94 -1.07 5.93
CA LEU A 38 -4.81 -0.42 5.23
C LEU A 38 -3.84 0.23 6.20
N LYS A 39 -4.33 1.01 7.17
CA LYS A 39 -3.48 1.65 8.19
C LYS A 39 -2.68 0.61 9.00
N LEU A 40 -3.30 -0.52 9.34
CA LEU A 40 -2.63 -1.58 10.08
C LEU A 40 -1.49 -2.20 9.25
N ARG A 41 -1.76 -2.58 8.00
CA ARG A 41 -0.77 -3.19 7.10
C ARG A 41 0.41 -2.26 6.83
N LEU A 42 0.12 -1.01 6.47
CA LEU A 42 1.12 0.01 6.21
C LEU A 42 1.95 0.32 7.48
N GLY A 43 1.29 0.47 8.63
CA GLY A 43 1.94 0.74 9.91
C GLY A 43 2.91 -0.36 10.36
N MET A 44 2.58 -1.64 10.18
CA MET A 44 3.48 -2.75 10.49
C MET A 44 4.79 -2.74 9.68
N ALA A 45 4.78 -2.11 8.50
CA ALA A 45 5.95 -1.93 7.64
C ALA A 45 6.68 -0.59 7.85
N GLY A 46 6.22 0.24 8.79
CA GLY A 46 6.72 1.60 8.99
C GLY A 46 6.41 2.53 7.82
N LEU A 47 5.40 2.20 7.01
CA LEU A 47 4.87 3.05 5.95
C LEU A 47 3.70 3.81 6.54
N ILE A 48 3.89 5.06 6.94
CA ILE A 48 2.82 5.86 7.54
C ILE A 48 2.20 6.70 6.41
N PRO A 49 0.89 6.55 6.12
CA PRO A 49 0.26 7.38 5.11
C PRO A 49 0.18 8.84 5.61
N ASP A 50 0.72 9.77 4.82
CA ASP A 50 0.75 11.21 5.13
C ASP A 50 -0.65 11.86 5.14
N HIS A 51 -1.64 11.17 4.57
CA HIS A 51 -2.99 11.68 4.37
C HIS A 51 -4.03 10.68 4.88
N ARG A 52 -5.23 11.19 5.19
CA ARG A 52 -6.37 10.35 5.54
C ARG A 52 -6.74 9.44 4.36
N LEU A 53 -6.80 8.13 4.59
CA LEU A 53 -7.19 7.14 3.59
C LEU A 53 -8.70 7.10 3.34
N GLU A 54 -9.50 7.18 4.40
CA GLU A 54 -10.97 7.14 4.31
C GLU A 54 -11.53 8.25 3.42
N GLY A 55 -12.49 7.89 2.57
CA GLY A 55 -13.12 8.79 1.61
C GLY A 55 -12.35 8.97 0.31
N ARG A 56 -11.07 8.56 0.24
CA ARG A 56 -10.30 8.54 -1.01
C ARG A 56 -10.88 7.51 -1.97
N LEU A 57 -10.70 7.75 -3.26
CA LEU A 57 -11.04 6.78 -4.30
C LEU A 57 -10.12 5.56 -4.16
N THR A 58 -10.72 4.36 -4.16
CA THR A 58 -9.99 3.10 -3.96
C THR A 58 -8.91 2.92 -5.04
N GLU A 59 -9.23 3.20 -6.30
CA GLU A 59 -8.28 3.18 -7.43
C GLU A 59 -7.10 4.12 -7.22
N ARG A 60 -7.32 5.33 -6.66
CA ARG A 60 -6.23 6.28 -6.39
C ARG A 60 -5.31 5.81 -5.28
N VAL A 61 -5.84 5.07 -4.31
CA VAL A 61 -5.01 4.47 -3.26
C VAL A 61 -4.25 3.26 -3.81
N LEU A 62 -4.84 2.51 -4.75
CA LEU A 62 -4.17 1.44 -5.48
C LEU A 62 -2.96 1.97 -6.28
N ASP A 63 -3.16 3.04 -7.04
CA ASP A 63 -2.09 3.74 -7.78
C ASP A 63 -0.94 4.17 -6.85
N ASP A 64 -1.26 4.73 -5.68
CA ASP A 64 -0.26 5.14 -4.70
C ASP A 64 0.57 3.95 -4.18
N VAL A 65 -0.08 2.81 -3.95
CA VAL A 65 0.59 1.59 -3.49
C VAL A 65 1.54 1.06 -4.57
N PHE A 66 1.11 1.01 -5.84
CA PHE A 66 1.99 0.64 -6.95
C PHE A 66 3.19 1.59 -7.07
N ARG A 67 2.97 2.90 -6.95
CA ARG A 67 4.06 3.89 -6.97
C ARG A 67 5.07 3.65 -5.85
N LEU A 68 4.60 3.34 -4.63
CA LEU A 68 5.46 3.04 -3.49
C LEU A 68 6.26 1.75 -3.70
N GLN A 69 5.67 0.72 -4.31
CA GLN A 69 6.41 -0.50 -4.66
C GLN A 69 7.52 -0.21 -5.67
N GLY A 70 7.21 0.54 -6.73
CA GLY A 70 8.19 0.93 -7.74
C GLY A 70 9.36 1.72 -7.15
N GLN A 71 9.09 2.63 -6.20
CA GLN A 71 10.13 3.36 -5.48
C GLN A 71 11.03 2.43 -4.65
N LEU A 72 10.44 1.49 -3.89
CA LEU A 72 11.21 0.54 -3.08
C LEU A 72 12.05 -0.42 -3.91
N ILE A 73 11.57 -0.81 -5.10
CA ILE A 73 12.31 -1.66 -6.04
C ILE A 73 13.43 -0.86 -6.70
N GLY A 74 13.16 0.36 -7.17
CA GLY A 74 14.16 1.23 -7.78
C GLY A 74 15.28 1.64 -6.81
N GLU A 75 14.97 1.86 -5.53
CA GLU A 75 15.97 2.03 -4.46
C GLU A 75 16.87 0.81 -4.29
N ASP A 76 16.39 -0.40 -4.60
CA ASP A 76 17.23 -1.61 -4.53
C ASP A 76 18.23 -1.67 -5.69
N ASP A 77 17.81 -1.28 -6.90
CA ASP A 77 18.67 -1.23 -8.08
C ASP A 77 19.81 -0.21 -7.91
N GLU A 78 19.53 0.97 -7.33
CA GLU A 78 20.54 2.00 -7.05
C GLU A 78 21.56 1.59 -5.96
N LEU A 79 21.16 0.74 -5.00
CA LEU A 79 22.04 0.22 -3.96
C LEU A 79 22.83 -1.02 -4.39
N ALA A 80 22.44 -1.66 -5.49
CA ALA A 80 23.08 -2.86 -6.04
C ALA A 80 24.12 -2.56 -7.13
N GLY A 81 24.17 -1.33 -7.65
CA GLY A 81 25.18 -0.83 -8.59
C GLY A 81 26.39 -0.20 -7.90
#